data_AF-A0A659QXG9-F1
#
_entry.id   AF-A0A659QXG9-F1
#
_cell.length_a   1.000
_cell.length_b   1.000
_cell.length_c   1.000
_cell.angle_alpha   90.00
_cell.angle_beta   90.00
_cell.angle_gamma   90.00
#
_symmetry.space_group_name_H-M   'P 1'
#
loop_
_entity.id
_entity.type
_entity.pdbx_description
1 polymer ?
#
loop_
_entity_poly.entity_id
_entity_poly.type
_entity_poly.pdbx_seq_one_letter_code
_entity_poly.pdbx_strand_id
1 'polypeptide(L)'
;MTTTSAFMLNVRLDNVAVVAIDVPGEKVNTLKAEFAAQVRAILKQIRENKALQGVVFISAKADNFIAGADINMIGHCQNAQEAETLARQGQQLMAEIQALPVPVIAAIHGACLGGGLEIALACHRRICTDDVKTVLGLPEVQLGLLPGSGGTQRLPRLVGVSTALDMILTGKQLRARQALKAGLVDDVVPQTILLEAAVELAKKERLAQRTLPVRERILAGPLGRALLFRLVRKKTAQKTQGNYPATERIIDVIETGLAQGSSSGYDAEARAFGELAMTPQSQALRAVFFASTEVKKDPGSDAPPGPLNSVGILGGGLMGGGIAWVTACKGGLPVRIKDINTQGINHALKYSWDLLETKVRRRHIKASERDKQLALISGSTDYRGFSDRDLVIEAVFE
;
A
#
# COMPACT_ATOMS: atom_id res chain seq x y z
N MET A 1 11.93 -21.35 -23.54
CA MET A 1 11.72 -21.60 -22.09
C MET A 1 10.24 -21.41 -21.82
N THR A 2 9.53 -22.44 -21.36
CA THR A 2 8.13 -22.32 -20.95
C THR A 2 8.06 -21.43 -19.72
N THR A 3 7.64 -20.18 -19.89
CA THR A 3 7.47 -19.23 -18.80
C THR A 3 6.35 -19.72 -17.88
N THR A 4 6.71 -20.07 -16.64
CA THR A 4 5.75 -20.40 -15.59
C THR A 4 4.85 -19.19 -15.33
N SER A 5 3.54 -19.37 -15.47
CA SER A 5 2.54 -18.30 -15.24
C SER A 5 2.58 -17.84 -13.78
N ALA A 6 2.46 -16.53 -13.54
CA ALA A 6 2.30 -15.97 -12.19
C ALA A 6 0.87 -16.15 -11.65
N PHE A 7 -0.05 -16.62 -12.48
CA PHE A 7 -1.43 -16.86 -12.11
C PHE A 7 -1.80 -18.34 -12.27
N MET A 8 -2.43 -18.88 -11.24
CA MET A 8 -2.98 -20.24 -11.22
C MET A 8 -4.49 -20.17 -11.08
N LEU A 9 -5.22 -20.77 -12.03
CA LEU A 9 -6.67 -20.89 -11.98
C LEU A 9 -7.04 -22.26 -11.42
N ASN A 10 -7.79 -22.29 -10.32
CA ASN A 10 -8.38 -23.50 -9.77
C ASN A 10 -9.90 -23.33 -9.65
N VAL A 11 -10.68 -24.23 -10.27
CA VAL A 11 -12.15 -24.22 -10.14
C VAL A 11 -12.53 -25.17 -9.02
N ARG A 12 -13.16 -24.64 -7.97
CA ARG A 12 -13.65 -25.43 -6.83
C ARG A 12 -14.90 -26.22 -7.19
N LEU A 13 -15.21 -27.24 -6.39
CA LEU A 13 -16.40 -28.09 -6.55
C LEU A 13 -17.73 -27.31 -6.46
N ASP A 14 -17.71 -26.14 -5.81
CA ASP A 14 -18.86 -25.23 -5.70
C ASP A 14 -18.92 -24.20 -6.85
N ASN A 15 -18.24 -24.49 -7.97
CA ASN A 15 -18.20 -23.67 -9.19
C ASN A 15 -17.68 -22.24 -8.98
N VAL A 16 -16.85 -22.02 -7.96
CA VAL A 16 -16.12 -20.76 -7.79
C VAL A 16 -14.70 -20.91 -8.32
N ALA A 17 -14.32 -20.03 -9.23
CA ALA A 17 -12.96 -19.96 -9.77
C ALA A 17 -12.05 -19.18 -8.81
N VAL A 18 -10.99 -19.79 -8.33
CA VAL A 18 -9.94 -19.16 -7.51
C VAL A 18 -8.73 -18.89 -8.39
N VAL A 19 -8.41 -17.62 -8.58
CA VAL A 19 -7.22 -17.14 -9.29
C VAL A 19 -6.17 -16.78 -8.23
N ALA A 20 -5.22 -17.68 -8.02
CA ALA A 20 -4.10 -17.48 -7.11
C ALA A 20 -2.94 -16.75 -7.82
N ILE A 21 -2.40 -15.73 -7.17
CA ILE A 21 -1.30 -14.89 -7.68
C ILE A 21 -0.01 -15.28 -6.94
N ASP A 22 0.98 -15.72 -7.70
CA ASP A 22 2.29 -16.16 -7.20
C ASP A 22 3.39 -15.87 -8.24
N VAL A 23 4.10 -14.76 -8.10
CA VAL A 23 5.24 -14.46 -8.99
C VAL A 23 6.39 -15.45 -8.70
N PRO A 24 6.80 -16.28 -9.68
CA PRO A 24 7.86 -17.26 -9.46
C PRO A 24 9.19 -16.58 -9.14
N GLY A 25 9.93 -17.12 -8.16
CA GLY A 25 11.27 -16.64 -7.80
C GLY A 25 11.32 -15.33 -7.01
N GLU A 26 10.17 -14.66 -6.79
CA GLU A 26 10.11 -13.41 -6.03
C GLU A 26 9.46 -13.56 -4.66
N LYS A 27 9.89 -12.75 -3.70
CA LYS A 27 9.28 -12.71 -2.35
C LYS A 27 7.94 -11.97 -2.34
N VAL A 28 7.70 -11.11 -3.33
CA VAL A 28 6.53 -10.25 -3.43
C VAL A 28 5.92 -10.36 -4.82
N ASN A 29 4.59 -10.24 -4.91
CA ASN A 29 3.89 -10.16 -6.17
C ASN A 29 3.98 -8.73 -6.70
N THR A 30 4.63 -8.55 -7.84
CA THR A 30 4.72 -7.30 -8.59
C THR A 30 4.01 -7.47 -9.93
N LEU A 31 3.25 -6.46 -10.38
CA LEU A 31 2.61 -6.49 -11.70
C LEU A 31 3.66 -6.29 -12.77
N LYS A 32 3.86 -7.32 -13.60
CA LYS A 32 4.78 -7.33 -14.74
C LYS A 32 4.04 -7.18 -16.06
N ALA A 33 4.77 -6.85 -17.14
CA ALA A 33 4.18 -6.68 -18.47
C ALA A 33 3.44 -7.94 -18.97
N GLU A 34 4.00 -9.12 -18.67
CA GLU A 34 3.43 -10.43 -19.00
C GLU A 34 2.07 -10.72 -18.33
N PHE A 35 1.73 -10.02 -17.24
CA PHE A 35 0.49 -10.24 -16.52
C PHE A 35 -0.74 -9.97 -17.39
N ALA A 36 -0.68 -8.98 -18.27
CA ALA A 36 -1.82 -8.65 -19.11
C ALA A 36 -2.21 -9.83 -20.02
N ALA A 37 -1.23 -10.53 -20.60
CA ALA A 37 -1.48 -11.71 -21.42
C ALA A 37 -1.97 -12.90 -20.57
N GLN A 38 -1.33 -13.14 -19.42
CA GLN A 38 -1.68 -14.25 -18.52
C GLN A 38 -3.11 -14.11 -17.96
N VAL A 39 -3.46 -12.91 -17.47
CA VAL A 39 -4.81 -12.63 -16.95
C VAL A 39 -5.84 -12.74 -18.06
N ARG A 40 -5.59 -12.19 -19.27
CA ARG A 40 -6.53 -12.35 -20.40
C ARG A 40 -6.78 -13.81 -20.76
N ALA A 41 -5.77 -14.67 -20.72
CA ALA A 41 -5.94 -16.10 -20.94
C ALA A 41 -6.86 -16.73 -19.89
N ILE A 42 -6.73 -16.34 -18.63
CA ILE A 42 -7.60 -16.80 -17.52
C ILE A 42 -9.02 -16.23 -17.68
N LEU A 43 -9.16 -14.95 -18.02
CA LEU A 43 -10.48 -14.33 -18.27
C LEU A 43 -11.22 -15.02 -19.41
N LYS A 44 -10.51 -15.47 -20.45
CA LYS A 44 -11.08 -16.27 -21.54
C LYS A 44 -11.66 -17.58 -21.01
N GLN A 45 -10.89 -18.35 -20.23
CA GLN A 45 -11.36 -19.60 -19.62
C GLN A 45 -12.57 -19.38 -18.70
N ILE A 46 -12.57 -18.29 -17.92
CA ILE A 46 -13.70 -17.90 -17.07
C ILE A 46 -14.95 -17.61 -17.90
N ARG A 47 -14.82 -16.89 -19.03
CA ARG A 47 -15.96 -16.54 -19.90
C ARG A 47 -16.55 -17.76 -20.62
N GLU A 48 -15.73 -18.76 -20.93
CA GLU A 48 -16.13 -20.01 -21.58
C GLU A 48 -16.86 -20.95 -20.61
N ASN A 49 -16.51 -20.94 -19.32
CA ASN A 49 -17.18 -21.77 -18.32
C ASN A 49 -18.48 -21.11 -17.79
N LYS A 50 -19.62 -21.50 -18.36
CA LYS A 50 -20.96 -21.00 -17.97
C LYS A 50 -21.46 -21.53 -16.63
N ALA A 51 -20.83 -22.55 -16.06
CA ALA A 51 -21.22 -23.08 -14.75
C ALA A 51 -20.70 -22.25 -13.58
N LEU A 52 -19.74 -21.35 -13.82
CA LEU A 52 -19.13 -20.56 -12.75
C LEU A 52 -20.15 -19.66 -12.05
N GLN A 53 -20.15 -19.72 -10.71
CA GLN A 53 -20.96 -18.85 -9.87
C GLN A 53 -20.22 -17.57 -9.49
N GLY A 54 -18.89 -17.56 -9.54
CA GLY A 54 -18.09 -16.39 -9.18
C GLY A 54 -16.58 -16.63 -9.32
N VAL A 55 -15.81 -15.56 -9.16
CA VAL A 55 -14.35 -15.54 -9.25
C VAL A 55 -13.75 -14.89 -8.00
N VAL A 56 -12.69 -15.46 -7.47
CA VAL A 56 -11.91 -14.91 -6.35
C VAL A 56 -10.46 -14.71 -6.80
N PHE A 57 -9.95 -13.49 -6.73
CA PHE A 57 -8.52 -13.22 -6.82
C PHE A 57 -7.92 -13.25 -5.41
N ILE A 58 -6.90 -14.08 -5.21
CA ILE A 58 -6.19 -14.22 -3.93
C ILE A 58 -4.69 -14.34 -4.20
N SER A 59 -3.86 -13.96 -3.23
CA SER A 59 -2.42 -14.21 -3.32
C SER A 59 -2.04 -15.53 -2.67
N ALA A 60 -1.09 -16.24 -3.28
CA ALA A 60 -0.44 -17.40 -2.67
C ALA A 60 0.79 -17.01 -1.83
N LYS A 61 1.24 -15.75 -1.88
CA LYS A 61 2.35 -15.27 -1.05
C LYS A 61 1.85 -15.01 0.38
N ALA A 62 2.73 -15.28 1.35
CA ALA A 62 2.40 -15.17 2.77
C ALA A 62 2.02 -13.75 3.21
N ASP A 63 2.67 -12.71 2.67
CA ASP A 63 2.67 -11.37 3.29
C ASP A 63 2.20 -10.24 2.36
N ASN A 64 1.74 -10.54 1.15
CA ASN A 64 1.27 -9.52 0.20
C ASN A 64 0.24 -10.07 -0.77
N PHE A 65 -0.65 -9.19 -1.20
CA PHE A 65 -1.57 -9.45 -2.30
C PHE A 65 -0.86 -9.18 -3.62
N ILE A 66 -0.64 -7.90 -3.90
CA ILE A 66 0.18 -7.35 -4.98
C ILE A 66 0.76 -6.03 -4.46
N ALA A 67 2.09 -5.91 -4.45
CA ALA A 67 2.80 -4.79 -3.81
C ALA A 67 2.99 -3.56 -4.72
N GLY A 68 2.53 -3.62 -5.97
CA GLY A 68 2.65 -2.55 -6.95
C GLY A 68 2.94 -3.07 -8.34
N ALA A 69 3.12 -2.15 -9.28
CA ALA A 69 3.70 -2.47 -10.58
C ALA A 69 5.22 -2.51 -10.50
N ASP A 70 5.82 -3.34 -11.32
CA ASP A 70 7.27 -3.36 -11.50
C ASP A 70 7.70 -2.02 -12.13
N ILE A 71 8.40 -1.21 -11.34
CA ILE A 71 8.86 0.13 -11.73
C ILE A 71 9.82 0.05 -12.92
N ASN A 72 10.50 -1.09 -13.09
CA ASN A 72 11.36 -1.31 -14.26
C ASN A 72 10.55 -1.22 -15.55
N MET A 73 9.28 -1.66 -15.58
CA MET A 73 8.45 -1.53 -16.79
C MET A 73 8.34 -0.08 -17.26
N ILE A 74 8.22 0.85 -16.32
CA ILE A 74 8.15 2.28 -16.59
C ILE A 74 9.55 2.82 -16.95
N GLY A 75 10.61 2.24 -16.37
CA GLY A 75 11.99 2.57 -16.70
C GLY A 75 12.41 2.16 -18.13
N HIS A 76 11.77 1.13 -18.69
CA HIS A 76 12.04 0.66 -20.05
C HIS A 76 11.32 1.48 -21.14
N CYS A 77 10.32 2.30 -20.78
CA CYS A 77 9.66 3.17 -21.75
C CYS A 77 10.61 4.28 -22.21
N GLN A 78 10.77 4.43 -23.53
CA GLN A 78 11.69 5.41 -24.13
C GLN A 78 11.03 6.78 -24.36
N ASN A 79 9.70 6.82 -24.41
CA ASN A 79 8.94 8.03 -24.68
C ASN A 79 7.57 7.98 -23.99
N ALA A 80 6.88 9.13 -24.00
CA ALA A 80 5.58 9.29 -23.35
C ALA A 80 4.49 8.38 -23.97
N GLN A 81 4.57 8.12 -25.28
CA GLN A 81 3.57 7.31 -25.99
C GLN A 81 3.63 5.83 -25.58
N GLU A 82 4.83 5.29 -25.36
CA GLU A 82 5.00 3.93 -24.84
C GLU A 82 4.42 3.79 -23.43
N ALA A 83 4.71 4.75 -22.54
CA ALA A 83 4.18 4.76 -21.19
C ALA A 83 2.65 4.97 -21.16
N GLU A 84 2.10 5.82 -22.04
CA GLU A 84 0.64 5.96 -22.23
C GLU A 84 0.02 4.64 -22.70
N THR A 85 0.66 3.96 -23.66
CA THR A 85 0.18 2.67 -24.18
C THR A 85 0.14 1.62 -23.08
N LEU A 86 1.16 1.60 -22.22
CA LEU A 86 1.21 0.72 -21.05
C LEU A 86 0.03 0.99 -20.10
N ALA A 87 -0.24 2.26 -19.77
CA ALA A 87 -1.38 2.65 -18.95
C ALA A 87 -2.72 2.21 -19.57
N ARG A 88 -2.91 2.44 -20.88
CA ARG A 88 -4.11 2.02 -21.62
C ARG A 88 -4.32 0.50 -21.57
N GLN A 89 -3.26 -0.29 -21.72
CA GLN A 89 -3.34 -1.75 -21.60
C GLN A 89 -3.80 -2.18 -20.20
N GLY A 90 -3.29 -1.54 -19.15
CA GLY A 90 -3.76 -1.75 -17.77
C GLY A 90 -5.23 -1.38 -17.58
N GLN A 91 -5.64 -0.21 -18.07
CA GLN A 91 -7.05 0.23 -18.01
C GLN A 91 -8.00 -0.76 -18.70
N GLN A 92 -7.62 -1.23 -19.90
CA GLN A 92 -8.38 -2.22 -20.66
C GLN A 92 -8.51 -3.53 -19.88
N LEU A 93 -7.41 -4.06 -19.34
CA LEU A 93 -7.44 -5.28 -18.53
C LEU A 93 -8.39 -5.14 -17.33
N MET A 94 -8.35 -4.01 -16.64
CA MET A 94 -9.19 -3.74 -15.48
C MET A 94 -10.66 -3.60 -15.90
N ALA A 95 -10.94 -3.02 -17.06
CA ALA A 95 -12.29 -3.00 -17.63
C ALA A 95 -12.78 -4.41 -18.00
N GLU A 96 -11.92 -5.26 -18.54
CA GLU A 96 -12.24 -6.66 -18.87
C GLU A 96 -12.59 -7.50 -17.63
N ILE A 97 -11.89 -7.28 -16.50
CA ILE A 97 -12.20 -7.89 -15.20
C ILE A 97 -13.57 -7.40 -14.70
N GLN A 98 -13.80 -6.09 -14.73
CA GLN A 98 -15.04 -5.46 -14.27
C GLN A 98 -16.27 -5.86 -15.11
N ALA A 99 -16.05 -6.23 -16.37
CA ALA A 99 -17.09 -6.64 -17.31
C ALA A 99 -17.43 -8.13 -17.23
N LEU A 100 -16.78 -8.91 -16.35
CA LEU A 100 -17.15 -10.32 -16.17
C LEU A 100 -18.61 -10.46 -15.74
N PRO A 101 -19.36 -11.43 -16.30
CA PRO A 101 -20.79 -11.59 -16.02
C PRO A 101 -21.06 -12.19 -14.63
N VAL A 102 -20.04 -12.75 -13.99
CA VAL A 102 -20.10 -13.35 -12.65
C VAL A 102 -19.50 -12.41 -11.61
N PRO A 103 -19.91 -12.49 -10.33
CA PRO A 103 -19.25 -11.78 -9.23
C PRO A 103 -17.74 -12.04 -9.19
N VAL A 104 -16.96 -11.00 -8.87
CA VAL A 104 -15.49 -11.05 -8.82
C VAL A 104 -15.06 -10.41 -7.51
N ILE A 105 -14.36 -11.18 -6.67
CA ILE A 105 -13.98 -10.79 -5.32
C ILE A 105 -12.46 -10.69 -5.23
N ALA A 106 -11.93 -9.58 -4.72
CA ALA A 106 -10.54 -9.49 -4.31
C ALA A 106 -10.43 -9.92 -2.83
N ALA A 107 -9.74 -11.02 -2.57
CA ALA A 107 -9.44 -11.54 -1.25
C ALA A 107 -8.03 -11.11 -0.83
N ILE A 108 -7.95 -10.07 0.00
CA ILE A 108 -6.72 -9.31 0.22
C ILE A 108 -6.09 -9.65 1.57
N HIS A 109 -4.92 -10.29 1.53
CA HIS A 109 -4.03 -10.37 2.68
C HIS A 109 -2.71 -9.64 2.37
N GLY A 110 -2.18 -8.90 3.36
CA GLY A 110 -0.91 -8.20 3.21
C GLY A 110 -0.98 -6.94 2.35
N ALA A 111 0.15 -6.52 1.81
CA ALA A 111 0.24 -5.30 1.00
C ALA A 111 -0.56 -5.41 -0.32
N CYS A 112 -1.47 -4.46 -0.54
CA CYS A 112 -2.26 -4.27 -1.76
C CYS A 112 -2.08 -2.83 -2.24
N LEU A 113 -1.03 -2.59 -3.00
CA LEU A 113 -0.54 -1.25 -3.31
C LEU A 113 -0.49 -0.99 -4.82
N GLY A 114 -0.70 0.26 -5.20
CA GLY A 114 -0.63 0.75 -6.57
C GLY A 114 -1.51 -0.07 -7.52
N GLY A 115 -0.93 -0.60 -8.60
CA GLY A 115 -1.65 -1.47 -9.54
C GLY A 115 -2.33 -2.69 -8.89
N GLY A 116 -1.81 -3.18 -7.76
CA GLY A 116 -2.47 -4.22 -6.97
C GLY A 116 -3.82 -3.80 -6.41
N LEU A 117 -3.90 -2.56 -5.92
CA LEU A 117 -5.16 -1.95 -5.54
C LEU A 117 -6.02 -1.62 -6.76
N GLU A 118 -5.45 -1.24 -7.90
CA GLU A 118 -6.21 -1.02 -9.14
C GLU A 118 -6.92 -2.30 -9.65
N ILE A 119 -6.28 -3.47 -9.53
CA ILE A 119 -6.94 -4.76 -9.77
C ILE A 119 -8.08 -4.99 -8.77
N ALA A 120 -7.83 -4.75 -7.49
CA ALA A 120 -8.85 -4.90 -6.45
C ALA A 120 -10.04 -3.94 -6.67
N LEU A 121 -9.79 -2.72 -7.18
CA LEU A 121 -10.81 -1.75 -7.56
C LEU A 121 -11.59 -2.16 -8.82
N ALA A 122 -10.99 -2.93 -9.72
CA ALA A 122 -11.66 -3.51 -10.87
C ALA A 122 -12.58 -4.69 -10.50
N CYS A 123 -12.30 -5.37 -9.39
CA CYS A 123 -13.18 -6.41 -8.84
C CYS A 123 -14.52 -5.82 -8.36
N HIS A 124 -15.56 -6.64 -8.35
CA HIS A 124 -16.89 -6.21 -7.88
C HIS A 124 -16.89 -5.92 -6.38
N ARG A 125 -16.21 -6.76 -5.60
CA ARG A 125 -16.11 -6.63 -4.13
C ARG A 125 -14.69 -6.88 -3.66
N ARG A 126 -14.37 -6.36 -2.47
CA ARG A 126 -13.07 -6.48 -1.82
C ARG A 126 -13.28 -6.88 -0.37
N ILE A 127 -12.62 -7.94 0.07
CA ILE A 127 -12.49 -8.26 1.49
C ILE A 127 -11.02 -8.32 1.86
N CYS A 128 -10.69 -7.97 3.10
CA CYS A 128 -9.31 -8.03 3.54
C CYS A 128 -9.15 -8.60 4.94
N THR A 129 -7.92 -8.96 5.31
CA THR A 129 -7.66 -9.52 6.63
C THR A 129 -7.44 -8.45 7.71
N ASP A 130 -7.87 -8.68 8.95
CA ASP A 130 -7.54 -7.83 10.12
C ASP A 130 -6.10 -8.04 10.60
N ASP A 131 -5.14 -7.95 9.67
CA ASP A 131 -3.71 -8.14 9.93
C ASP A 131 -2.94 -6.82 9.79
N VAL A 132 -1.91 -6.63 10.61
CA VAL A 132 -1.05 -5.44 10.59
C VAL A 132 -0.28 -5.27 9.28
N LYS A 133 -0.01 -6.35 8.55
CA LYS A 133 0.59 -6.38 7.21
C LYS A 133 -0.40 -5.94 6.14
N THR A 134 -1.70 -5.96 6.42
CA THR A 134 -2.74 -5.63 5.45
C THR A 134 -2.91 -4.12 5.32
N VAL A 135 -2.37 -3.58 4.22
CA VAL A 135 -2.38 -2.16 3.89
C VAL A 135 -2.79 -1.97 2.43
N LEU A 136 -3.67 -0.99 2.20
CA LEU A 136 -4.22 -0.67 0.88
C LEU A 136 -3.93 0.78 0.53
N GLY A 137 -3.37 1.06 -0.65
CA GLY A 137 -3.11 2.44 -1.06
C GLY A 137 -2.61 2.59 -2.49
N LEU A 138 -2.59 3.83 -2.96
CA LEU A 138 -2.10 4.24 -4.28
C LEU A 138 -0.88 5.18 -4.08
N PRO A 139 0.35 4.63 -3.92
CA PRO A 139 1.54 5.40 -3.59
C PRO A 139 2.29 5.98 -4.81
N GLU A 140 1.70 5.96 -6.02
CA GLU A 140 2.35 6.34 -7.27
C GLU A 140 2.91 7.76 -7.26
N VAL A 141 2.29 8.68 -6.51
CA VAL A 141 2.77 10.05 -6.34
C VAL A 141 4.18 10.11 -5.73
N GLN A 142 4.57 9.12 -4.92
CA GLN A 142 5.91 9.02 -4.34
C GLN A 142 6.98 8.72 -5.38
N LEU A 143 6.58 8.25 -6.57
CA LEU A 143 7.43 8.02 -7.74
C LEU A 143 7.30 9.14 -8.79
N GLY A 144 6.62 10.25 -8.44
CA GLY A 144 6.31 11.32 -9.38
C GLY A 144 5.32 10.92 -10.47
N LEU A 145 4.48 9.92 -10.18
CA LEU A 145 3.49 9.37 -11.10
C LEU A 145 2.07 9.53 -10.54
N LEU A 146 1.09 9.01 -11.27
CA LEU A 146 -0.28 8.84 -10.84
C LEU A 146 -0.73 7.39 -11.08
N PRO A 147 -1.84 6.93 -10.45
CA PRO A 147 -2.42 5.61 -10.74
C PRO A 147 -2.77 5.49 -12.22
N GLY A 148 -2.22 4.50 -12.93
CA GLY A 148 -2.25 4.42 -14.39
C GLY A 148 -3.26 3.44 -14.99
N SER A 149 -3.94 2.63 -14.17
CA SER A 149 -4.85 1.55 -14.62
C SER A 149 -6.29 1.77 -14.16
N GLY A 150 -6.67 3.02 -13.95
CA GLY A 150 -8.00 3.45 -13.58
C GLY A 150 -8.20 3.81 -12.12
N GLY A 151 -7.14 3.84 -11.31
CA GLY A 151 -7.18 4.22 -9.90
C GLY A 151 -7.70 5.64 -9.70
N THR A 152 -7.36 6.59 -10.59
CA THR A 152 -7.87 7.97 -10.51
C THR A 152 -9.37 8.06 -10.81
N GLN A 153 -9.95 7.03 -11.43
CA GLN A 153 -11.35 7.00 -11.80
C GLN A 153 -12.20 6.16 -10.86
N ARG A 154 -11.74 4.96 -10.50
CA ARG A 154 -12.50 4.02 -9.65
C ARG A 154 -12.48 4.44 -8.18
N LEU A 155 -11.33 4.90 -7.66
CA LEU A 155 -11.21 5.21 -6.23
C LEU A 155 -12.12 6.38 -5.80
N PRO A 156 -12.15 7.55 -6.48
CA PRO A 156 -13.04 8.66 -6.08
C PRO A 156 -14.52 8.29 -6.09
N ARG A 157 -14.94 7.40 -6.98
CA ARG A 157 -16.32 6.91 -7.08
C ARG A 157 -16.67 5.89 -6.01
N LEU A 158 -15.67 5.18 -5.47
CA LEU A 158 -15.85 4.17 -4.43
C LEU A 158 -15.82 4.76 -3.01
N VAL A 159 -14.80 5.58 -2.69
CA VAL A 159 -14.57 6.08 -1.32
C VAL A 159 -14.92 7.56 -1.13
N GLY A 160 -15.37 8.22 -2.19
CA GLY A 160 -15.59 9.66 -2.24
C GLY A 160 -14.34 10.43 -2.68
N VAL A 161 -14.56 11.58 -3.32
CA VAL A 161 -13.51 12.40 -3.92
C VAL A 161 -12.53 12.94 -2.88
N SER A 162 -13.02 13.30 -1.68
CA SER A 162 -12.12 13.83 -0.64
C SER A 162 -11.15 12.77 -0.12
N THR A 163 -11.65 11.56 0.14
CA THR A 163 -10.83 10.45 0.63
C THR A 163 -9.85 9.98 -0.44
N ALA A 164 -10.31 9.88 -1.70
CA ALA A 164 -9.46 9.48 -2.81
C ALA A 164 -8.34 10.48 -3.08
N LEU A 165 -8.62 11.79 -3.06
CA LEU A 165 -7.60 12.82 -3.20
C LEU A 165 -6.56 12.75 -2.07
N ASP A 166 -6.98 12.58 -0.80
CA ASP A 166 -6.04 12.40 0.32
C ASP A 166 -5.12 11.18 0.09
N MET A 167 -5.70 10.05 -0.33
CA MET A 167 -4.93 8.83 -0.60
C MET A 167 -3.95 9.00 -1.76
N ILE A 168 -4.41 9.47 -2.92
CA ILE A 168 -3.60 9.53 -4.14
C ILE A 168 -2.55 10.65 -4.06
N LEU A 169 -2.89 11.83 -3.52
CA LEU A 169 -1.94 12.95 -3.46
C LEU A 169 -0.86 12.79 -2.39
N THR A 170 -1.06 11.92 -1.40
CA THR A 170 -0.07 11.69 -0.33
C THR A 170 0.57 10.30 -0.38
N GLY A 171 0.05 9.40 -1.19
CA GLY A 171 0.42 7.98 -1.19
C GLY A 171 0.04 7.27 0.11
N LYS A 172 -0.91 7.83 0.88
CA LYS A 172 -1.31 7.30 2.18
C LYS A 172 -2.00 5.95 2.03
N GLN A 173 -1.55 5.02 2.85
CA GLN A 173 -2.10 3.68 2.94
C GLN A 173 -3.11 3.59 4.08
N LEU A 174 -4.21 2.87 3.84
CA LEU A 174 -5.22 2.55 4.83
C LEU A 174 -5.00 1.14 5.36
N ARG A 175 -5.08 0.98 6.68
CA ARG A 175 -5.16 -0.34 7.32
C ARG A 175 -6.56 -0.93 7.19
N ALA A 176 -6.70 -2.25 7.35
CA ALA A 176 -7.96 -2.98 7.18
C ALA A 176 -9.23 -2.27 7.71
N ARG A 177 -9.25 -1.91 9.01
CA ARG A 177 -10.41 -1.22 9.62
C ARG A 177 -10.65 0.20 9.09
N GLN A 178 -9.59 0.92 8.71
CA GLN A 178 -9.70 2.24 8.09
C GLN A 178 -10.26 2.12 6.67
N ALA A 179 -9.80 1.11 5.92
CA ALA A 179 -10.29 0.79 4.59
C ALA A 179 -11.78 0.42 4.62
N LEU A 180 -12.23 -0.37 5.61
CA LEU A 180 -13.64 -0.69 5.80
C LEU A 180 -14.47 0.56 6.08
N LYS A 181 -14.01 1.42 7.00
CA LYS A 181 -14.70 2.68 7.33
C LYS A 181 -14.79 3.61 6.13
N ALA A 182 -13.74 3.68 5.31
CA ALA A 182 -13.72 4.47 4.08
C ALA A 182 -14.62 3.90 2.97
N GLY A 183 -15.03 2.63 3.06
CA GLY A 183 -15.72 1.92 1.99
C GLY A 183 -14.81 1.41 0.88
N LEU A 184 -13.49 1.34 1.14
CA LEU A 184 -12.53 0.78 0.21
C LEU A 184 -12.65 -0.74 0.13
N VAL A 185 -12.90 -1.38 1.27
CA VAL A 185 -13.23 -2.81 1.37
C VAL A 185 -14.65 -2.97 1.93
N ASP A 186 -15.29 -4.07 1.56
CA ASP A 186 -16.64 -4.43 1.95
C ASP A 186 -16.69 -5.17 3.28
N ASP A 187 -15.63 -5.92 3.63
CA ASP A 187 -15.53 -6.66 4.88
C ASP A 187 -14.08 -6.87 5.35
N VAL A 188 -13.91 -7.14 6.63
CA VAL A 188 -12.62 -7.42 7.29
C VAL A 188 -12.73 -8.70 8.11
N VAL A 189 -11.92 -9.71 7.78
CA VAL A 189 -12.00 -11.06 8.36
C VAL A 189 -10.66 -11.55 8.92
N PRO A 190 -10.63 -12.56 9.81
CA PRO A 190 -9.38 -13.26 10.12
C PRO A 190 -8.77 -13.91 8.87
N GLN A 191 -7.44 -13.98 8.79
CA GLN A 191 -6.73 -14.58 7.65
C GLN A 191 -7.12 -16.04 7.40
N THR A 192 -7.39 -16.80 8.47
CA THR A 192 -7.73 -18.23 8.42
C THR A 192 -9.01 -18.53 7.64
N ILE A 193 -9.93 -17.56 7.52
CA ILE A 193 -11.21 -17.73 6.82
C ILE A 193 -11.32 -16.88 5.55
N LEU A 194 -10.23 -16.22 5.12
CA LEU A 194 -10.27 -15.26 4.02
C LEU A 194 -10.81 -15.87 2.72
N LEU A 195 -10.30 -17.03 2.32
CA LEU A 195 -10.73 -17.69 1.09
C LEU A 195 -12.20 -18.11 1.15
N GLU A 196 -12.62 -18.76 2.23
CA GLU A 196 -14.00 -19.22 2.38
C GLU A 196 -14.98 -18.05 2.46
N ALA A 197 -14.63 -16.96 3.17
CA ALA A 197 -15.42 -15.74 3.16
C ALA A 197 -15.54 -15.15 1.75
N ALA A 198 -14.45 -15.12 0.97
CA ALA A 198 -14.48 -14.62 -0.41
C ALA A 198 -15.36 -15.48 -1.32
N VAL A 199 -15.27 -16.80 -1.20
CA VAL A 199 -16.07 -17.77 -1.95
C VAL A 199 -17.56 -17.58 -1.66
N GLU A 200 -17.93 -17.46 -0.39
CA GLU A 200 -19.32 -17.21 0.01
C GLU A 200 -19.85 -15.85 -0.47
N LEU A 201 -18.98 -14.84 -0.59
CA LEU A 201 -19.35 -13.57 -1.22
C LEU A 201 -19.45 -13.67 -2.75
N ALA A 202 -18.68 -14.54 -3.39
CA ALA A 202 -18.67 -14.75 -4.84
C ALA A 202 -19.96 -15.46 -5.32
N LYS A 203 -20.58 -16.27 -4.46
CA LYS A 203 -21.87 -16.94 -4.75
C LYS A 203 -23.09 -16.02 -4.63
N LYS A 204 -22.94 -14.88 -3.96
CA LYS A 204 -24.05 -13.93 -3.77
C LYS A 204 -24.24 -13.10 -5.03
N GLU A 205 -25.50 -12.76 -5.31
CA GLU A 205 -25.82 -11.85 -6.41
C GLU A 205 -25.08 -10.52 -6.26
N ARG A 206 -24.81 -9.91 -7.41
CA ARG A 206 -24.15 -8.61 -7.49
C ARG A 206 -25.05 -7.55 -6.88
N LEU A 207 -24.73 -7.13 -5.65
CA LEU A 207 -25.41 -6.02 -5.00
C LEU A 207 -25.19 -4.71 -5.78
N ALA A 208 -26.19 -3.83 -5.72
CA ALA A 208 -26.06 -2.47 -6.23
C ALA A 208 -24.88 -1.75 -5.57
N GLN A 209 -24.24 -0.85 -6.31
CA GLN A 209 -23.11 -0.06 -5.80
C GLN A 209 -23.51 0.70 -4.53
N ARG A 210 -22.62 0.68 -3.52
CA ARG A 210 -22.82 1.42 -2.27
C ARG A 210 -23.05 2.90 -2.57
N THR A 211 -24.10 3.47 -2.00
CA THR A 211 -24.35 4.90 -2.11
C THR A 211 -23.30 5.67 -1.28
N LEU A 212 -22.65 6.65 -1.92
CA LEU A 212 -21.71 7.51 -1.21
C LEU A 212 -22.43 8.37 -0.16
N PRO A 213 -21.75 8.72 0.95
CA PRO A 213 -22.30 9.64 1.94
C PRO A 213 -22.75 10.96 1.29
N VAL A 214 -23.82 11.57 1.83
CA VAL A 214 -24.38 12.83 1.29
C VAL A 214 -23.33 13.92 1.12
N ARG A 215 -22.39 14.03 2.08
CA ARG A 215 -21.26 14.98 2.00
C ARG A 215 -20.42 14.79 0.73
N GLU A 216 -20.05 13.55 0.40
CA GLU A 216 -19.24 13.25 -0.79
C GLU A 216 -20.04 13.52 -2.07
N ARG A 217 -21.35 13.27 -2.05
CA ARG A 217 -22.24 13.60 -3.19
C ARG A 217 -22.35 15.11 -3.42
N ILE A 218 -22.42 15.91 -2.35
CA ILE A 218 -22.41 17.38 -2.45
C ILE A 218 -21.05 17.86 -2.98
N LEU A 219 -19.94 17.31 -2.46
CA LEU A 219 -18.59 17.64 -2.92
C LEU A 219 -18.35 17.25 -4.39
N ALA A 220 -19.01 16.20 -4.88
CA ALA A 220 -18.96 15.80 -6.28
C ALA A 220 -19.87 16.64 -7.20
N GLY A 221 -20.81 17.41 -6.63
CA GLY A 221 -21.69 18.31 -7.40
C GLY A 221 -20.94 19.52 -7.98
N PRO A 222 -21.47 20.21 -9.02
CA PRO A 222 -20.72 21.22 -9.78
C PRO A 222 -20.08 22.34 -8.93
N LEU A 223 -20.85 22.94 -8.02
CA LEU A 223 -20.37 24.01 -7.13
C LEU A 223 -19.41 23.49 -6.05
N GLY A 224 -19.74 22.34 -5.44
CA GLY A 224 -18.90 21.70 -4.42
C GLY A 224 -17.54 21.29 -4.98
N ARG A 225 -17.55 20.78 -6.22
CA ARG A 225 -16.37 20.35 -6.96
C ARG A 225 -15.41 21.50 -7.23
N ALA A 226 -15.90 22.61 -7.76
CA ALA A 226 -15.08 23.79 -8.05
C ALA A 226 -14.39 24.33 -6.78
N LEU A 227 -15.12 24.40 -5.67
CA LEU A 227 -14.56 24.83 -4.38
C LEU A 227 -13.52 23.82 -3.85
N LEU A 228 -13.84 22.52 -3.90
CA LEU A 228 -12.96 21.45 -3.44
C LEU A 228 -11.62 21.49 -4.17
N PHE A 229 -11.64 21.48 -5.51
CA PHE A 229 -10.41 21.46 -6.29
C PHE A 229 -9.59 22.74 -6.13
N ARG A 230 -10.23 23.91 -5.98
CA ARG A 230 -9.51 25.15 -5.64
C ARG A 230 -8.77 25.04 -4.30
N LEU A 231 -9.43 24.50 -3.26
CA LEU A 231 -8.82 24.32 -1.94
C LEU A 231 -7.70 23.28 -1.97
N VAL A 232 -7.92 22.17 -2.69
CA VAL A 232 -6.92 21.09 -2.82
C VAL A 232 -5.70 21.61 -3.59
N ARG A 233 -5.85 22.27 -4.74
CA ARG A 233 -4.75 22.90 -5.48
C ARG A 233 -3.95 23.86 -4.59
N LYS A 234 -4.63 24.77 -3.87
CA LYS A 234 -3.96 25.71 -2.94
C LYS A 234 -3.14 24.98 -1.86
N LYS A 235 -3.73 23.98 -1.21
CA LYS A 235 -3.07 23.21 -0.14
C LYS A 235 -1.91 22.36 -0.68
N THR A 236 -2.08 21.79 -1.86
CA THR A 236 -1.06 21.01 -2.56
C THR A 236 0.10 21.89 -2.95
N ALA A 237 -0.13 23.00 -3.65
CA ALA A 237 0.90 23.96 -4.05
C ALA A 237 1.71 24.50 -2.85
N GLN A 238 1.05 24.79 -1.72
CA GLN A 238 1.73 25.20 -0.48
C GLN A 238 2.68 24.13 0.08
N LYS A 239 2.35 22.84 -0.10
CA LYS A 239 3.20 21.73 0.39
C LYS A 239 4.28 21.34 -0.60
N THR A 240 3.97 21.33 -1.89
CA THR A 240 4.88 20.89 -2.96
C THR A 240 5.78 22.02 -3.43
N GLN A 241 5.45 23.27 -3.11
CA GLN A 241 6.14 24.48 -3.60
C GLN A 241 6.24 24.50 -5.14
N GLY A 242 5.29 23.85 -5.83
CA GLY A 242 5.26 23.76 -7.29
C GLY A 242 6.26 22.77 -7.92
N ASN A 243 7.08 22.07 -7.14
CA ASN A 243 8.19 21.26 -7.68
C ASN A 243 7.78 19.85 -8.13
N TYR A 244 6.55 19.42 -7.83
CA TYR A 244 6.08 18.05 -8.05
C TYR A 244 4.92 18.03 -9.05
N PRO A 245 5.17 17.89 -10.36
CA PRO A 245 4.13 18.02 -11.39
C PRO A 245 3.01 16.97 -11.26
N ALA A 246 3.33 15.79 -10.73
CA ALA A 246 2.36 14.70 -10.52
C ALA A 246 1.14 15.14 -9.72
N THR A 247 1.31 15.97 -8.68
CA THR A 247 0.20 16.35 -7.80
C THR A 247 -0.84 17.21 -8.50
N GLU A 248 -0.42 18.12 -9.37
CA GLU A 248 -1.35 18.93 -10.16
C GLU A 248 -2.04 18.06 -11.22
N ARG A 249 -1.29 17.19 -11.92
CA ARG A 249 -1.89 16.28 -12.91
C ARG A 249 -2.90 15.31 -12.31
N ILE A 250 -2.66 14.81 -11.09
CA ILE A 250 -3.64 14.00 -10.35
C ILE A 250 -4.95 14.76 -10.15
N ILE A 251 -4.87 16.03 -9.73
CA ILE A 251 -6.05 16.89 -9.53
C ILE A 251 -6.80 17.06 -10.86
N ASP A 252 -6.08 17.38 -11.93
CA ASP A 252 -6.67 17.63 -13.26
C ASP A 252 -7.36 16.39 -13.83
N VAL A 253 -6.74 15.21 -13.72
CA VAL A 253 -7.29 13.94 -14.23
C VAL A 253 -8.56 13.54 -13.47
N ILE A 254 -8.57 13.70 -12.14
CA ILE A 254 -9.75 13.39 -11.33
C ILE A 254 -10.86 14.41 -11.61
N GLU A 255 -10.53 15.70 -11.71
CA GLU A 255 -11.49 16.74 -12.05
C GLU A 255 -12.12 16.49 -13.43
N THR A 256 -11.30 16.17 -14.43
CA THR A 256 -11.73 15.82 -15.79
C THR A 256 -12.68 14.62 -15.78
N GLY A 257 -12.30 13.54 -15.08
CA GLY A 257 -13.13 12.34 -14.99
C GLY A 257 -14.47 12.56 -14.30
N LEU A 258 -14.53 13.45 -13.31
CA LEU A 258 -15.78 13.83 -12.64
C LEU A 258 -16.62 14.82 -13.45
N ALA A 259 -15.99 15.65 -14.29
CA ALA A 259 -16.66 16.69 -15.09
C ALA A 259 -17.20 16.17 -16.41
N GLN A 260 -16.41 15.38 -17.13
CA GLN A 260 -16.66 14.98 -18.52
C GLN A 260 -17.06 13.51 -18.63
N GLY A 261 -16.98 12.75 -17.52
CA GLY A 261 -17.33 11.34 -17.46
C GLY A 261 -16.11 10.42 -17.42
N SER A 262 -16.36 9.15 -17.13
CA SER A 262 -15.29 8.17 -16.87
C SER A 262 -14.39 7.93 -18.08
N SER A 263 -14.94 7.93 -19.30
CA SER A 263 -14.15 7.71 -20.53
C SER A 263 -13.08 8.77 -20.69
N SER A 264 -13.46 10.06 -20.67
CA SER A 264 -12.54 11.19 -20.71
C SER A 264 -11.55 11.18 -19.56
N GLY A 265 -11.98 10.71 -18.38
CA GLY A 265 -11.10 10.51 -17.23
C GLY A 265 -10.01 9.46 -17.46
N TYR A 266 -10.35 8.29 -18.03
CA TYR A 266 -9.36 7.25 -18.37
C TYR A 266 -8.40 7.73 -19.46
N ASP A 267 -8.88 8.44 -20.47
CA ASP A 267 -8.02 9.02 -21.52
C ASP A 267 -7.05 10.05 -20.95
N ALA A 268 -7.53 10.93 -20.07
CA ALA A 268 -6.69 11.90 -19.38
C ALA A 268 -5.68 11.23 -18.45
N GLU A 269 -6.08 10.17 -17.73
CA GLU A 269 -5.22 9.38 -16.85
C GLU A 269 -4.05 8.76 -17.64
N ALA A 270 -4.34 8.08 -18.75
CA ALA A 270 -3.31 7.41 -19.55
C ALA A 270 -2.32 8.41 -20.15
N ARG A 271 -2.81 9.52 -20.71
CA ARG A 271 -1.97 10.57 -21.27
C ARG A 271 -1.08 11.21 -20.21
N ALA A 272 -1.67 11.60 -19.07
CA ALA A 272 -0.93 12.21 -17.98
C ALA A 272 0.09 11.24 -17.37
N PHE A 273 -0.21 9.95 -17.28
CA PHE A 273 0.75 8.92 -16.87
C PHE A 273 1.96 8.89 -17.81
N GLY A 274 1.73 8.85 -19.13
CA GLY A 274 2.78 8.85 -20.14
C GLY A 274 3.67 10.08 -20.06
N GLU A 275 3.07 11.27 -19.94
CA GLU A 275 3.80 12.53 -19.77
C GLU A 275 4.62 12.55 -18.47
N LEU A 276 4.03 12.17 -17.34
CA LEU A 276 4.69 12.15 -16.03
C LEU A 276 5.87 11.18 -15.99
N ALA A 277 5.75 10.01 -16.61
CA ALA A 277 6.81 9.01 -16.67
C ALA A 277 8.10 9.55 -17.32
N MET A 278 7.99 10.54 -18.20
CA MET A 278 9.12 11.18 -18.88
C MET A 278 9.67 12.41 -18.15
N THR A 279 9.05 12.84 -17.05
CA THR A 279 9.53 14.02 -16.30
C THR A 279 10.81 13.71 -15.53
N PRO A 280 11.72 14.70 -15.39
CA PRO A 280 12.94 14.51 -14.59
C PRO A 280 12.64 14.24 -13.12
N GLN A 281 11.53 14.79 -12.58
CA GLN A 281 11.10 14.52 -11.21
C GLN A 281 10.70 13.06 -11.01
N SER A 282 9.94 12.47 -11.94
CA SER A 282 9.58 11.05 -11.86
C SER A 282 10.82 10.16 -11.98
N GLN A 283 11.73 10.47 -12.90
CA GLN A 283 12.99 9.74 -13.03
C GLN A 283 13.82 9.79 -11.74
N ALA A 284 13.99 10.98 -11.15
CA ALA A 284 14.74 11.16 -9.91
C ALA A 284 14.09 10.40 -8.72
N LEU A 285 12.77 10.47 -8.58
CA LEU A 285 12.05 9.79 -7.50
C LEU A 285 12.11 8.25 -7.65
N ARG A 286 12.04 7.73 -8.89
CA ARG A 286 12.28 6.31 -9.15
C ARG A 286 13.71 5.89 -8.82
N ALA A 287 14.71 6.71 -9.15
CA ALA A 287 16.10 6.44 -8.78
C ALA A 287 16.29 6.40 -7.25
N VAL A 288 15.69 7.35 -6.52
CA VAL A 288 15.71 7.34 -5.05
C VAL A 288 15.04 6.09 -4.48
N PHE A 289 13.95 5.62 -5.10
CA PHE A 289 13.30 4.37 -4.70
C PHE A 289 14.22 3.15 -4.86
N PHE A 290 14.89 3.01 -6.01
CA PHE A 290 15.82 1.91 -6.25
C PHE A 290 17.02 1.97 -5.30
N ALA A 291 17.67 3.14 -5.18
CA ALA A 291 18.78 3.34 -4.25
C ALA A 291 18.39 3.00 -2.81
N SER A 292 17.21 3.46 -2.36
CA SER A 292 16.69 3.16 -1.01
C SER A 292 16.37 1.67 -0.81
N THR A 293 16.09 0.94 -1.88
CA THR A 293 15.80 -0.51 -1.84
C THR A 293 17.09 -1.32 -1.86
N GLU A 294 18.09 -0.89 -2.62
CA GLU A 294 19.42 -1.49 -2.67
C GLU A 294 20.16 -1.33 -1.34
N VAL A 295 20.16 -0.12 -0.77
CA VAL A 295 20.78 0.16 0.55
C VAL A 295 20.17 -0.70 1.67
N LYS A 296 18.90 -1.10 1.57
CA LYS A 296 18.27 -2.01 2.55
C LYS A 296 18.71 -3.46 2.42
N LYS A 297 19.27 -3.84 1.28
CA LYS A 297 19.79 -5.19 0.99
C LYS A 297 21.30 -5.26 1.15
N ASP A 298 21.96 -4.11 1.16
CA ASP A 298 23.40 -3.99 1.35
C ASP A 298 23.79 -4.50 2.75
N PRO A 299 24.59 -5.58 2.84
CA PRO A 299 25.06 -6.09 4.13
C PRO A 299 26.14 -5.19 4.76
N GLY A 300 26.69 -4.22 4.02
CA GLY A 300 27.76 -3.31 4.45
C GLY A 300 29.15 -3.96 4.51
N SER A 301 29.23 -5.28 4.69
CA SER A 301 30.46 -6.08 4.66
C SER A 301 30.14 -7.52 4.24
N ASP A 302 31.12 -8.22 3.66
CA ASP A 302 31.04 -9.67 3.39
C ASP A 302 31.13 -10.52 4.66
N ALA A 303 31.59 -9.93 5.78
CA ALA A 303 31.69 -10.63 7.05
C ALA A 303 30.28 -10.98 7.58
N PRO A 304 30.02 -12.23 7.99
CA PRO A 304 28.74 -12.60 8.56
C PRO A 304 28.49 -11.82 9.87
N PRO A 305 27.27 -11.32 10.11
CA PRO A 305 26.96 -10.59 11.33
C PRO A 305 27.10 -11.51 12.55
N GLY A 306 27.68 -10.97 13.63
CA GLY A 306 27.65 -11.62 14.93
C GLY A 306 26.22 -11.72 15.50
N PRO A 307 25.97 -12.61 16.47
CA PRO A 307 24.68 -12.68 17.13
C PRO A 307 24.38 -11.37 17.86
N LEU A 308 23.15 -10.87 17.72
CA LEU A 308 22.68 -9.66 18.39
C LEU A 308 21.36 -9.98 19.12
N ASN A 309 21.45 -10.20 20.42
CA ASN A 309 20.33 -10.55 21.28
C ASN A 309 19.94 -9.41 22.21
N SER A 310 20.88 -8.56 22.63
CA SER A 310 20.57 -7.40 23.47
C SER A 310 21.53 -6.24 23.28
N VAL A 311 21.02 -5.02 23.48
CA VAL A 311 21.76 -3.78 23.19
C VAL A 311 21.85 -2.89 24.43
N GLY A 312 23.03 -2.34 24.68
CA GLY A 312 23.27 -1.26 25.65
C GLY A 312 23.31 0.10 24.96
N ILE A 313 22.77 1.13 25.60
CA ILE A 313 22.82 2.51 25.11
C ILE A 313 23.35 3.40 26.23
N LEU A 314 24.39 4.19 25.95
CA LEU A 314 24.95 5.17 26.87
C LEU A 314 24.37 6.55 26.56
N GLY A 315 23.56 7.08 27.47
CA GLY A 315 22.79 8.31 27.30
C GLY A 315 21.31 8.03 27.02
N GLY A 316 20.42 8.57 27.84
CA GLY A 316 18.95 8.54 27.71
C GLY A 316 18.35 9.83 27.14
N GLY A 317 19.19 10.75 26.66
CA GLY A 317 18.75 11.97 25.98
C GLY A 317 17.99 11.71 24.67
N LEU A 318 17.80 12.76 23.87
CA LEU A 318 16.98 12.68 22.66
C LEU A 318 17.41 11.56 21.69
N MET A 319 18.72 11.48 21.38
CA MET A 319 19.26 10.46 20.47
C MET A 319 19.19 9.07 21.08
N GLY A 320 19.65 8.91 22.32
CA GLY A 320 19.64 7.63 23.02
C GLY A 320 18.23 7.05 23.20
N GLY A 321 17.25 7.89 23.53
CA GLY A 321 15.84 7.50 23.58
C GLY A 321 15.28 7.11 22.22
N GLY A 322 15.65 7.83 21.16
CA GLY A 322 15.28 7.49 19.77
C GLY A 322 15.85 6.16 19.30
N ILE A 323 17.13 5.90 19.59
CA ILE A 323 17.80 4.63 19.27
C ILE A 323 17.16 3.49 20.08
N ALA A 324 16.93 3.70 21.39
CA ALA A 324 16.27 2.72 22.24
C ALA A 324 14.90 2.31 21.69
N TRP A 325 14.10 3.29 21.28
CA TRP A 325 12.80 3.08 20.65
C TRP A 325 12.90 2.22 19.38
N VAL A 326 13.80 2.57 18.46
CA VAL A 326 13.95 1.84 17.19
C VAL A 326 14.42 0.41 17.45
N THR A 327 15.43 0.22 18.28
CA THR A 327 16.01 -1.09 18.61
C THR A 327 14.99 -2.01 19.28
N ALA A 328 14.25 -1.52 20.28
CA ALA A 328 13.25 -2.31 20.98
C ALA A 328 12.00 -2.57 20.13
N CYS A 329 11.42 -1.53 19.54
CA CYS A 329 10.07 -1.64 18.97
C CYS A 329 10.05 -1.95 17.48
N LYS A 330 11.15 -1.72 16.74
CA LYS A 330 11.30 -2.20 15.36
C LYS A 330 12.23 -3.41 15.27
N GLY A 331 13.33 -3.41 16.03
CA GLY A 331 14.28 -4.52 16.07
C GLY A 331 13.80 -5.71 16.92
N GLY A 332 12.88 -5.49 17.88
CA GLY A 332 12.41 -6.55 18.78
C GLY A 332 13.45 -6.98 19.81
N LEU A 333 14.46 -6.14 20.07
CA LEU A 333 15.60 -6.47 20.92
C LEU A 333 15.50 -5.79 22.30
N PRO A 334 15.80 -6.48 23.40
CA PRO A 334 15.96 -5.86 24.72
C PRO A 334 17.04 -4.77 24.72
N VAL A 335 16.70 -3.62 25.31
CA VAL A 335 17.56 -2.44 25.43
C VAL A 335 17.80 -2.08 26.89
N ARG A 336 19.07 -1.81 27.23
CA ARG A 336 19.48 -1.26 28.54
C ARG A 336 20.09 0.12 28.36
N ILE A 337 19.45 1.13 28.90
CA ILE A 337 19.93 2.51 28.86
C ILE A 337 20.73 2.80 30.14
N LYS A 338 21.96 3.27 30.00
CA LYS A 338 22.72 3.85 31.10
C LYS A 338 22.79 5.36 30.93
N ASP A 339 22.41 6.10 31.96
CA ASP A 339 22.56 7.56 32.00
C ASP A 339 23.28 7.99 33.28
N ILE A 340 23.76 9.23 33.35
CA ILE A 340 24.30 9.81 34.58
C ILE A 340 23.20 10.12 35.59
N ASN A 341 21.96 10.37 35.13
CA ASN A 341 20.84 10.73 35.97
C ASN A 341 19.56 9.95 35.59
N THR A 342 18.63 9.84 36.53
CA THR A 342 17.34 9.16 36.29
C THR A 342 16.44 9.93 35.31
N GLN A 343 16.67 11.23 35.12
CA GLN A 343 15.88 12.06 34.22
C GLN A 343 16.06 11.67 32.76
N GLY A 344 17.29 11.37 32.32
CA GLY A 344 17.57 10.87 30.97
C GLY A 344 16.88 9.53 30.71
N ILE A 345 16.94 8.60 31.67
CA ILE A 345 16.24 7.31 31.54
C ILE A 345 14.73 7.51 31.42
N ASN A 346 14.14 8.34 32.29
CA ASN A 346 12.72 8.66 32.25
C ASN A 346 12.31 9.34 30.94
N HIS A 347 13.18 10.19 30.38
CA HIS A 347 12.96 10.82 29.07
C HIS A 347 12.86 9.78 27.96
N ALA A 348 13.80 8.84 27.87
CA ALA A 348 13.80 7.77 26.87
C ALA A 348 12.57 6.85 26.98
N LEU A 349 12.19 6.48 28.21
CA LEU A 349 10.99 5.68 28.47
C LEU A 349 9.72 6.43 28.07
N LYS A 350 9.60 7.71 28.44
CA LYS A 350 8.47 8.56 28.07
C LYS A 350 8.36 8.74 26.57
N TYR A 351 9.48 8.98 25.88
CA TYR A 351 9.52 9.11 24.42
C TYR A 351 8.94 7.86 23.73
N SER A 352 9.36 6.67 24.18
CA SER A 352 8.85 5.39 23.67
C SER A 352 7.37 5.19 24.00
N TRP A 353 6.95 5.54 25.23
CA TRP A 353 5.55 5.50 25.64
C TRP A 353 4.66 6.37 24.74
N ASP A 354 5.02 7.64 24.54
CA ASP A 354 4.21 8.60 23.77
C ASP A 354 4.00 8.16 22.30
N LEU A 355 5.04 7.55 21.70
CA LEU A 355 4.96 6.98 20.36
C LEU A 355 4.05 5.75 20.28
N LEU A 356 4.16 4.83 21.26
CA LEU A 356 3.28 3.66 21.32
C LEU A 356 1.84 4.04 21.63
N GLU A 357 1.62 4.94 22.57
CA GLU A 357 0.30 5.41 22.96
C GLU A 357 -0.39 6.10 21.77
N THR A 358 0.37 6.85 20.97
CA THR A 358 -0.14 7.40 19.70
C THR A 358 -0.58 6.30 18.73
N LYS A 359 0.15 5.17 18.65
CA LYS A 359 -0.25 4.00 17.85
C LYS A 359 -1.51 3.33 18.42
N VAL A 360 -1.63 3.18 19.74
CA VAL A 360 -2.81 2.62 20.41
C VAL A 360 -4.05 3.48 20.15
N ARG A 361 -3.95 4.79 20.37
CA ARG A 361 -5.04 5.76 20.10
C ARG A 361 -5.49 5.76 18.65
N ARG A 362 -4.54 5.58 17.71
CA ARG A 362 -4.82 5.42 16.26
C ARG A 362 -5.28 4.01 15.88
N ARG A 363 -5.42 3.10 16.86
CA ARG A 363 -5.82 1.69 16.69
C ARG A 363 -4.88 0.91 15.78
N HIS A 364 -3.59 1.26 15.77
CA HIS A 364 -2.56 0.53 15.02
C HIS A 364 -2.04 -0.70 15.76
N ILE A 365 -2.06 -0.67 17.10
CA ILE A 365 -1.69 -1.77 17.99
C ILE A 365 -2.65 -1.81 19.20
N LYS A 366 -2.69 -2.93 19.92
CA LYS A 366 -3.43 -3.07 21.18
C LYS A 366 -2.60 -2.50 22.35
N ALA A 367 -3.26 -2.13 23.45
CA ALA A 367 -2.58 -1.67 24.66
C ALA A 367 -1.61 -2.73 25.22
N SER A 368 -2.00 -4.01 25.19
CA SER A 368 -1.13 -5.13 25.59
C SER A 368 0.15 -5.22 24.75
N GLU A 369 0.08 -4.86 23.46
CA GLU A 369 1.23 -4.87 22.56
C GLU A 369 2.17 -3.69 22.84
N ARG A 370 1.62 -2.52 23.19
CA ARG A 370 2.42 -1.39 23.73
C ARG A 370 3.20 -1.85 24.95
N ASP A 371 2.52 -2.45 25.92
CA ASP A 371 3.14 -2.80 27.20
C ASP A 371 4.26 -3.84 27.01
N LYS A 372 4.04 -4.82 26.12
CA LYS A 372 5.05 -5.79 25.71
C LYS A 372 6.27 -5.12 25.05
N GLN A 373 6.06 -4.19 24.13
CA GLN A 373 7.16 -3.48 23.45
C GLN A 373 7.93 -2.57 24.39
N LEU A 374 7.24 -1.90 25.32
CA LEU A 374 7.89 -1.03 26.31
C LEU A 374 8.71 -1.82 27.32
N ALA A 375 8.27 -3.02 27.70
CA ALA A 375 8.99 -3.90 28.62
C ALA A 375 10.39 -4.34 28.10
N LEU A 376 10.65 -4.17 26.81
CA LEU A 376 11.98 -4.39 26.23
C LEU A 376 12.98 -3.28 26.60
N ILE A 377 12.51 -2.13 27.07
CA ILE A 377 13.37 -0.98 27.38
C ILE A 377 13.48 -0.86 28.91
N SER A 378 14.71 -0.93 29.41
CA SER A 378 15.02 -0.69 30.82
C SER A 378 16.20 0.27 30.95
N GLY A 379 16.40 0.86 32.13
CA GLY A 379 17.58 1.70 32.36
C GLY A 379 18.09 1.70 33.80
N SER A 380 19.31 2.15 33.97
CA SER A 380 19.96 2.37 35.27
C SER A 380 20.98 3.51 35.20
N THR A 381 21.38 4.04 36.36
CA THR A 381 22.44 5.04 36.45
C THR A 381 23.84 4.44 36.52
N ASP A 382 23.93 3.11 36.66
CA ASP A 382 25.16 2.34 36.65
C ASP A 382 25.21 1.35 35.48
N TYR A 383 26.30 0.61 35.39
CA TYR A 383 26.56 -0.34 34.32
C TYR A 383 25.95 -1.74 34.56
N ARG A 384 25.06 -1.92 35.53
CA ARG A 384 24.45 -3.25 35.78
C ARG A 384 23.64 -3.71 34.57
N GLY A 385 23.94 -4.93 34.13
CA GLY A 385 23.34 -5.56 32.96
C GLY A 385 24.06 -5.26 31.64
N PHE A 386 25.20 -4.53 31.67
CA PHE A 386 26.02 -4.29 30.47
C PHE A 386 26.98 -5.43 30.12
N SER A 387 27.33 -6.31 31.06
CA SER A 387 28.19 -7.48 30.82
C SER A 387 27.65 -8.44 29.77
N ASP A 388 26.31 -8.49 29.65
CA ASP A 388 25.61 -9.45 28.81
C ASP A 388 25.06 -8.77 27.53
N ARG A 389 25.55 -7.58 27.17
CA ARG A 389 25.14 -6.85 25.96
C ARG A 389 26.07 -7.21 24.81
N ASP A 390 25.49 -7.53 23.66
CA ASP A 390 26.26 -7.88 22.47
C ASP A 390 26.78 -6.63 21.74
N LEU A 391 26.10 -5.50 21.90
CA LEU A 391 26.47 -4.21 21.32
C LEU A 391 26.19 -3.07 22.33
N VAL A 392 27.12 -2.13 22.43
CA VAL A 392 26.93 -0.89 23.19
C VAL A 392 27.03 0.30 22.24
N ILE A 393 26.02 1.17 22.25
CA ILE A 393 25.96 2.38 21.43
C ILE A 393 26.14 3.58 22.35
N GLU A 394 27.14 4.40 22.06
CA GLU A 394 27.34 5.67 22.73
C GLU A 394 26.45 6.77 22.11
N ALA A 395 25.70 7.47 22.94
CA ALA A 395 24.84 8.59 22.58
C ALA A 395 24.86 9.66 23.68
N VAL A 396 26.05 9.94 24.20
CA VAL A 396 26.31 11.02 25.17
C VAL A 396 26.59 12.34 24.45
N PHE A 397 26.59 13.45 25.20
CA PHE A 397 26.87 14.76 24.66
C PHE A 397 28.35 14.86 24.25
N GLU A 398 28.63 15.53 23.12
CA GLU A 398 30.00 15.87 22.69
C GLU A 398 30.61 17.01 23.52
#